data_AF-A0A7S1AEP8-F1
#
_entry.id   AF-A0A7S1AEP8-F1
#
_cell.length_a   1.000
_cell.length_b   1.000
_cell.length_c   1.000
_cell.angle_alpha   90.00
_cell.angle_beta   90.00
_cell.angle_gamma   90.00
#
_symmetry.space_group_name_H-M   'P 1'
#
loop_
_entity.id
_entity.type
_entity.pdbx_description
1 polymer ?
#
loop_
_entity_poly.entity_id
_entity_poly.type
_entity_poly.pdbx_seq_one_letter_code
_entity_poly.pdbx_strand_id
1 'polypeptide(L)'
;QRKRDALKSSEEGAEEDAPDLPEVDIEDVDVFAVENVTDIGSGEPLFSCFGYEDWALLGIRFELQLLLLSFKRDLGDPERTTFHESHLPYYYNKYFRKQLNLKFFGADKILDLIDLVKDTIELKDDGMLECILAEDTPHCSILRLTEAHRRERQRRLDAGDETAALNFNKAALAVQPQAHVRQALVQAQQRPRFPAPGGVIRPGGHPMAQYGVQKRPFMPAPGSVFQPVKRPAYGAVLGGFSRSSHDVAR
;
A
#
# COMPACT_ATOMS: atom_id res chain seq x y z
N GLN A 1 20.64 47.22 -17.46
CA GLN A 1 19.78 46.97 -18.64
C GLN A 1 20.21 45.72 -19.43
N ARG A 2 21.39 45.67 -20.07
CA ARG A 2 21.76 44.59 -21.02
C ARG A 2 21.69 43.12 -20.56
N LYS A 3 21.80 42.81 -19.25
CA LYS A 3 21.62 41.45 -18.72
C LYS A 3 20.16 41.06 -18.46
N ARG A 4 19.25 42.04 -18.37
CA ARG A 4 17.82 41.82 -18.17
C ARG A 4 17.09 41.71 -19.52
N ASP A 5 17.63 42.37 -20.54
CA ASP A 5 17.10 42.32 -21.91
C ASP A 5 17.47 41.00 -22.62
N ALA A 6 18.60 40.37 -22.26
CA ALA A 6 18.99 39.05 -22.76
C ALA A 6 18.23 37.88 -22.09
N LEU A 7 17.63 38.11 -20.91
CA LEU A 7 16.79 37.12 -20.23
C LEU A 7 15.33 37.20 -20.70
N LYS A 8 14.92 38.37 -21.22
CA LYS A 8 13.60 38.56 -21.84
C LYS A 8 13.52 38.08 -23.29
N SER A 9 14.64 37.98 -24.00
CA SER A 9 14.64 37.48 -25.39
C SER A 9 14.80 35.95 -25.50
N SER A 10 14.88 35.23 -24.37
CA SER A 10 15.01 33.77 -24.34
C SER A 10 13.70 33.04 -23.98
N GLU A 11 12.60 33.79 -23.76
CA GLU A 11 11.31 33.24 -23.33
C GLU A 11 10.21 33.35 -24.40
N GLU A 12 10.54 33.82 -25.61
CA GLU A 12 9.57 34.14 -26.67
C GLU A 12 9.78 33.29 -27.94
N GLY A 13 10.34 32.08 -27.83
CA GLY A 13 10.70 31.26 -28.99
C GLY A 13 10.77 29.76 -28.74
N ALA A 14 9.75 29.19 -28.09
CA ALA A 14 9.62 27.75 -27.90
C ALA A 14 8.15 27.28 -27.94
N GLU A 15 7.37 27.84 -28.86
CA GLU A 15 5.98 27.45 -29.08
C GLU A 15 5.72 27.25 -30.59
N GLU A 16 6.56 26.45 -31.25
CA GLU A 16 6.27 25.95 -32.60
C GLU A 16 6.78 24.49 -32.71
N ASP A 17 5.93 23.63 -33.29
CA ASP A 17 6.05 22.17 -33.48
C ASP A 17 5.76 21.25 -32.28
N ALA A 18 4.65 21.49 -31.58
CA ALA A 18 3.89 20.34 -31.06
C ALA A 18 3.24 19.64 -32.27
N PRO A 19 3.47 18.34 -32.50
CA PRO A 19 2.76 17.63 -33.56
C PRO A 19 1.26 17.76 -33.31
N ASP A 20 0.51 18.04 -34.38
CA ASP A 20 -0.95 18.08 -34.40
C ASP A 20 -1.46 16.65 -34.13
N LEU A 21 -1.49 16.28 -32.85
CA LEU A 21 -1.95 14.97 -32.40
C LEU A 21 -3.44 14.89 -32.72
N PRO A 22 -3.92 13.77 -33.26
CA PRO A 22 -5.34 13.61 -33.51
C PRO A 22 -6.10 13.85 -32.19
N GLU A 23 -7.12 14.72 -32.23
CA GLU A 23 -8.06 14.90 -31.12
C GLU A 23 -8.85 13.59 -30.93
N VAL A 24 -8.27 12.68 -30.17
CA VAL A 24 -8.94 11.44 -29.73
C VAL A 24 -9.65 11.77 -28.43
N ASP A 25 -10.98 11.85 -28.47
CA ASP A 25 -11.78 11.98 -27.25
C ASP A 25 -11.70 10.69 -26.44
N ILE A 26 -11.13 10.78 -25.23
CA ILE A 26 -10.95 9.66 -24.31
C ILE A 26 -12.28 8.93 -24.10
N GLU A 27 -13.40 9.64 -23.97
CA GLU A 27 -14.70 9.05 -23.61
C GLU A 27 -15.27 8.17 -24.74
N ASP A 28 -14.92 8.46 -25.99
CA ASP A 28 -15.41 7.74 -27.19
C ASP A 28 -14.52 6.55 -27.59
N VAL A 29 -13.32 6.42 -27.03
CA VAL A 29 -12.41 5.29 -27.33
C VAL A 29 -12.92 3.98 -26.75
N ASP A 30 -12.86 2.88 -27.51
CA ASP A 30 -13.06 1.54 -26.96
C ASP A 30 -11.90 1.15 -26.02
N VAL A 31 -12.19 1.20 -24.72
CA VAL A 31 -11.30 0.89 -23.59
C VAL A 31 -10.55 -0.44 -23.77
N PHE A 32 -11.18 -1.44 -24.38
CA PHE A 32 -10.58 -2.77 -24.54
C PHE A 32 -9.70 -2.92 -25.78
N ALA A 33 -9.93 -2.08 -26.80
CA ALA A 33 -9.14 -2.04 -28.02
C ALA A 33 -7.84 -1.21 -27.89
N VAL A 34 -7.72 -0.38 -26.83
CA VAL A 34 -6.50 0.42 -26.59
C VAL A 34 -5.30 -0.47 -26.33
N GLU A 35 -4.32 -0.44 -27.24
CA GLU A 35 -3.06 -1.19 -27.08
C GLU A 35 -2.19 -0.63 -25.95
N ASN A 36 -2.00 0.70 -25.93
CA ASN A 36 -1.18 1.38 -24.93
C ASN A 36 -2.04 2.19 -23.95
N VAL A 37 -2.14 1.73 -22.70
CA VAL A 37 -2.94 2.40 -21.66
C VAL A 37 -2.33 3.73 -21.19
N THR A 38 -1.06 4.01 -21.48
CA THR A 38 -0.41 5.28 -21.11
C THR A 38 -0.47 6.33 -22.20
N ASP A 39 -0.87 5.96 -23.41
CA ASP A 39 -1.02 6.87 -24.55
C ASP A 39 -2.05 6.28 -25.52
N ILE A 40 -3.24 6.89 -25.54
CA ILE A 40 -4.35 6.46 -26.41
C ILE A 40 -4.24 6.98 -27.86
N GLY A 41 -3.13 7.65 -28.20
CA GLY A 41 -2.89 8.28 -29.50
C GLY A 41 -2.97 9.82 -29.48
N SER A 42 -3.54 10.39 -28.42
CA SER A 42 -3.56 11.83 -28.14
C SER A 42 -2.42 12.30 -27.22
N GLY A 43 -1.55 11.39 -26.76
CA GLY A 43 -0.54 11.69 -25.74
C GLY A 43 -1.05 11.62 -24.30
N GLU A 44 -2.33 11.31 -24.10
CA GLU A 44 -2.94 11.17 -22.78
C GLU A 44 -3.16 9.69 -22.39
N PRO A 45 -3.02 9.33 -21.10
CA PRO A 45 -3.28 7.98 -20.63
C PRO A 45 -4.79 7.70 -20.53
N LEU A 46 -5.17 6.43 -20.68
CA LEU A 46 -6.56 5.95 -20.58
C LEU A 46 -7.23 6.26 -19.23
N PHE A 47 -6.42 6.45 -18.18
CA PHE A 47 -6.85 6.72 -16.81
C PHE A 47 -6.69 8.18 -16.41
N SER A 48 -6.57 9.10 -17.37
CA SER A 48 -6.45 10.55 -17.13
C SER A 48 -7.62 11.11 -16.29
N CYS A 49 -8.83 10.60 -16.49
CA CYS A 49 -10.04 11.00 -15.77
C CYS A 49 -10.27 10.28 -14.43
N PHE A 50 -9.31 9.49 -13.93
CA PHE A 50 -9.49 8.75 -12.68
C PHE A 50 -9.61 9.68 -11.47
N GLY A 51 -10.73 9.54 -10.77
CA GLY A 51 -10.90 10.09 -9.43
C GLY A 51 -10.16 9.29 -8.37
N TYR A 52 -10.17 9.82 -7.15
CA TYR A 52 -9.61 9.13 -5.99
C TYR A 52 -10.29 7.77 -5.76
N GLU A 53 -11.60 7.75 -5.91
CA GLU A 53 -12.45 6.58 -5.74
C GLU A 53 -12.11 5.50 -6.78
N ASP A 54 -11.81 5.89 -8.02
CA ASP A 54 -11.40 4.96 -9.08
C ASP A 54 -10.03 4.35 -8.80
N TRP A 55 -9.07 5.12 -8.29
CA TRP A 55 -7.78 4.60 -7.82
C TRP A 55 -7.93 3.60 -6.67
N ALA A 56 -8.82 3.88 -5.73
CA ALA A 56 -9.11 2.98 -4.63
C ALA A 56 -9.80 1.69 -5.11
N LEU A 57 -10.72 1.78 -6.08
CA LEU A 57 -11.35 0.62 -6.71
C LEU A 57 -10.35 -0.21 -7.53
N LEU A 58 -9.46 0.44 -8.29
CA LEU A 58 -8.37 -0.23 -9.00
C LEU A 58 -7.49 -1.02 -8.01
N GLY A 59 -7.10 -0.36 -6.92
CA GLY A 59 -6.26 -0.96 -5.88
C GLY A 59 -6.88 -2.21 -5.27
N ILE A 60 -8.15 -2.14 -4.86
CA ILE A 60 -8.81 -3.30 -4.24
C ILE A 60 -9.04 -4.45 -5.24
N ARG A 61 -9.33 -4.16 -6.52
CA ARG A 61 -9.38 -5.19 -7.57
C ARG A 61 -8.06 -5.96 -7.65
N PHE A 62 -6.95 -5.24 -7.75
CA PHE A 62 -5.62 -5.85 -7.80
C PHE A 62 -5.29 -6.65 -6.53
N GLU A 63 -5.54 -6.08 -5.35
CA GLU A 63 -5.25 -6.73 -4.08
C GLU A 63 -6.03 -8.05 -3.94
N LEU A 64 -7.33 -8.04 -4.26
CA LEU A 64 -8.15 -9.24 -4.12
C LEU A 64 -7.85 -10.30 -5.21
N GLN A 65 -7.58 -9.88 -6.46
CA GLN A 65 -7.09 -10.76 -7.52
C GLN A 65 -5.82 -11.48 -7.09
N LEU A 66 -4.83 -10.71 -6.63
CA LEU A 66 -3.53 -11.24 -6.20
C LEU A 66 -3.68 -12.15 -4.98
N LEU A 67 -4.61 -11.83 -4.07
CA LEU A 67 -4.91 -12.68 -2.92
C LEU A 67 -5.40 -14.07 -3.34
N LEU A 68 -6.37 -14.15 -4.25
CA LEU A 68 -6.91 -15.44 -4.71
C LEU A 68 -5.87 -16.24 -5.49
N LEU A 69 -5.10 -15.60 -6.36
CA LEU A 69 -4.02 -16.25 -7.11
C LEU A 69 -2.90 -16.75 -6.18
N SER A 70 -2.49 -15.93 -5.20
CA SER A 70 -1.46 -16.32 -4.22
C SER A 70 -1.94 -17.45 -3.31
N PHE A 71 -3.20 -17.43 -2.88
CA PHE A 71 -3.80 -18.51 -2.10
C PHE A 71 -3.77 -19.84 -2.88
N LYS A 72 -4.19 -19.83 -4.14
CA LYS A 72 -4.17 -21.01 -5.02
C LYS A 72 -2.76 -21.58 -5.17
N ARG A 73 -1.76 -20.72 -5.38
CA ARG A 73 -0.35 -21.11 -5.48
C ARG A 73 0.21 -21.67 -4.17
N ASP A 74 -0.14 -21.07 -3.04
CA ASP A 74 0.34 -21.49 -1.72
C ASP A 74 -0.28 -22.81 -1.25
N LEU A 75 -1.54 -23.07 -1.62
CA LEU A 75 -2.21 -24.30 -1.26
C LEU A 75 -1.69 -25.49 -2.07
N GLY A 76 -1.40 -25.29 -3.35
CA GLY A 76 -0.84 -26.33 -4.23
C GLY A 76 -1.77 -27.50 -4.50
N ASP A 77 -3.08 -27.33 -4.26
CA ASP A 77 -4.10 -28.36 -4.46
C ASP A 77 -5.10 -27.90 -5.55
N PRO A 78 -5.18 -28.62 -6.69
CA PRO A 78 -6.07 -28.26 -7.78
C PRO A 78 -7.56 -28.37 -7.44
N GLU A 79 -7.94 -29.16 -6.43
CA GLU A 79 -9.34 -29.32 -6.01
C GLU A 79 -9.79 -28.19 -5.07
N ARG A 80 -8.85 -27.47 -4.45
CA ARG A 80 -9.15 -26.39 -3.50
C ARG A 80 -8.47 -25.10 -3.94
N THR A 81 -9.09 -24.44 -4.91
CA THR A 81 -8.56 -23.21 -5.51
C THR A 81 -8.93 -21.94 -4.75
N THR A 82 -9.92 -22.01 -3.85
CA THR A 82 -10.53 -20.83 -3.23
C THR A 82 -10.92 -21.06 -1.77
N PHE A 83 -11.51 -20.03 -1.13
CA PHE A 83 -11.98 -20.07 0.26
C PHE A 83 -13.31 -19.31 0.43
N HIS A 84 -13.99 -19.59 1.55
CA HIS A 84 -15.27 -18.96 1.90
C HIS A 84 -15.10 -17.49 2.28
N GLU A 85 -16.04 -16.62 1.88
CA GLU A 85 -15.96 -15.16 2.07
C GLU A 85 -15.62 -14.71 3.51
N SER A 86 -16.11 -15.41 4.53
CA SER A 86 -15.81 -15.15 5.95
C SER A 86 -14.31 -15.14 6.29
N HIS A 87 -13.48 -15.82 5.50
CA HIS A 87 -12.03 -15.86 5.71
C HIS A 87 -11.28 -14.76 4.95
N LEU A 88 -11.98 -13.96 4.14
CA LEU A 88 -11.37 -12.88 3.37
C LEU A 88 -10.58 -11.89 4.24
N PRO A 89 -11.11 -11.36 5.37
CA PRO A 89 -10.35 -10.44 6.21
C PRO A 89 -9.09 -11.07 6.82
N TYR A 90 -9.16 -12.37 7.14
CA TYR A 90 -8.02 -13.11 7.70
C TYR A 90 -6.91 -13.26 6.65
N TYR A 91 -7.24 -13.74 5.45
CA TYR A 91 -6.24 -13.90 4.39
C TYR A 91 -5.71 -12.56 3.91
N TYR A 92 -6.55 -11.56 3.77
CA TYR A 92 -6.12 -10.20 3.42
C TYR A 92 -5.05 -9.69 4.41
N ASN A 93 -5.25 -9.90 5.71
CA ASN A 93 -4.25 -9.55 6.72
C ASN A 93 -2.99 -10.43 6.65
N LYS A 94 -3.14 -11.73 6.41
CA LYS A 94 -2.02 -12.67 6.31
C LYS A 94 -1.06 -12.30 5.17
N TYR A 95 -1.60 -11.98 3.99
CA TYR A 95 -0.79 -11.70 2.80
C TYR A 95 -0.29 -10.26 2.77
N PHE A 96 -1.17 -9.27 3.01
CA PHE A 96 -0.82 -7.85 2.86
C PHE A 96 -0.39 -7.17 4.16
N ARG A 97 -0.54 -7.84 5.31
CA ARG A 97 -0.29 -7.27 6.65
C ARG A 97 -1.07 -5.96 6.89
N LYS A 98 -2.22 -5.85 6.24
CA LYS A 98 -3.14 -4.71 6.25
C LYS A 98 -4.51 -5.20 6.71
N GLN A 99 -5.29 -4.35 7.38
CA GLN A 99 -6.68 -4.67 7.70
C GLN A 99 -7.57 -4.25 6.53
N LEU A 100 -8.52 -5.11 6.16
CA LEU A 100 -9.53 -4.77 5.16
C LEU A 100 -10.55 -3.82 5.78
N ASN A 101 -10.62 -2.59 5.28
CA ASN A 101 -11.51 -1.55 5.81
C ASN A 101 -12.74 -1.40 4.91
N LEU A 102 -13.83 -2.12 5.22
CA LEU A 102 -15.07 -2.08 4.44
C LEU A 102 -15.72 -0.69 4.46
N LYS A 103 -15.67 -0.02 5.62
CA LYS A 103 -16.27 1.31 5.81
C LYS A 103 -15.67 2.37 4.90
N PHE A 104 -14.40 2.22 4.53
CA PHE A 104 -13.76 3.12 3.56
C PHE A 104 -14.45 3.09 2.19
N PHE A 105 -14.88 1.91 1.74
CA PHE A 105 -15.58 1.72 0.47
C PHE A 105 -17.08 2.02 0.55
N GLY A 106 -17.59 2.47 1.71
CA GLY A 106 -19.02 2.63 1.93
C GLY A 106 -19.77 1.30 2.05
N ALA A 107 -19.05 0.20 2.28
CA ALA A 107 -19.60 -1.15 2.43
C ALA A 107 -19.80 -1.51 3.91
N ASP A 108 -20.90 -2.19 4.22
CA ASP A 108 -21.18 -2.72 5.55
C ASP A 108 -20.80 -4.19 5.66
N LYS A 109 -20.98 -4.94 4.56
CA LYS A 109 -20.67 -6.37 4.44
C LYS A 109 -19.61 -6.62 3.38
N ILE A 110 -19.05 -7.83 3.40
CA ILE A 110 -18.10 -8.30 2.39
C ILE A 110 -18.79 -8.40 1.02
N LEU A 111 -20.06 -8.81 0.99
CA LEU A 111 -20.91 -8.84 -0.20
C LEU A 111 -20.96 -7.47 -0.90
N ASP A 112 -21.25 -6.41 -0.14
CA ASP A 112 -21.33 -5.05 -0.70
C ASP A 112 -19.99 -4.61 -1.32
N LEU A 113 -18.86 -5.08 -0.77
CA LEU A 113 -17.54 -4.82 -1.36
C LEU A 113 -17.35 -5.61 -2.65
N ILE A 114 -17.75 -6.88 -2.68
CA ILE A 114 -17.65 -7.74 -3.88
C ILE A 114 -18.52 -7.19 -5.00
N ASP A 115 -19.70 -6.66 -4.70
CA ASP A 115 -20.59 -6.04 -5.68
C ASP A 115 -19.94 -4.85 -6.41
N LEU A 116 -19.05 -4.10 -5.74
CA LEU A 116 -18.28 -3.00 -6.34
C LEU A 116 -17.18 -3.48 -7.31
N VAL A 117 -16.79 -4.76 -7.23
CA VAL A 117 -15.71 -5.38 -8.02
C VAL A 117 -16.12 -6.71 -8.66
N LYS A 118 -17.41 -6.86 -8.95
CA LYS A 118 -18.02 -8.06 -9.57
C LYS A 118 -17.40 -8.46 -10.91
N ASP A 119 -16.67 -7.55 -11.55
CA ASP A 119 -15.94 -7.76 -12.80
C ASP A 119 -14.61 -8.50 -12.61
N THR A 120 -14.09 -8.53 -11.39
CA THR A 120 -12.82 -9.20 -11.04
C THR A 120 -13.07 -10.48 -10.23
N ILE A 121 -14.02 -10.44 -9.29
CA ILE A 121 -14.28 -11.53 -8.33
C ILE A 121 -15.77 -11.79 -8.26
N GLU A 122 -16.12 -13.07 -8.24
CA GLU A 122 -17.47 -13.56 -8.10
C GLU A 122 -17.62 -14.36 -6.81
N LEU A 123 -18.80 -14.28 -6.20
CA LEU A 123 -19.19 -15.17 -5.11
C LEU A 123 -20.12 -16.25 -5.67
N LYS A 124 -19.75 -17.52 -5.50
CA LYS A 124 -20.62 -18.65 -5.85
C LYS A 124 -21.74 -18.81 -4.83
N ASP A 125 -22.80 -19.51 -5.22
CA ASP A 125 -23.94 -19.86 -4.35
C ASP A 125 -23.51 -20.57 -3.04
N ASP A 126 -22.39 -21.30 -3.08
CA ASP A 126 -21.81 -22.02 -1.93
C ASP A 126 -21.00 -21.10 -0.97
N GLY A 127 -20.95 -19.78 -1.23
CA GLY A 127 -20.20 -18.80 -0.44
C GLY A 127 -18.69 -18.79 -0.70
N MET A 128 -18.24 -19.47 -1.75
CA MET A 128 -16.83 -19.53 -2.17
C MET A 128 -16.50 -18.38 -3.11
N LEU A 129 -15.37 -17.70 -2.85
CA LEU A 129 -14.88 -16.60 -3.69
C LEU A 129 -14.09 -17.13 -4.88
N GLU A 130 -14.50 -16.83 -6.11
CA GLU A 130 -13.75 -17.19 -7.30
C GLU A 130 -13.24 -15.95 -8.04
N CYS A 131 -12.05 -16.12 -8.61
CA CYS A 131 -11.41 -15.14 -9.46
C CYS A 131 -11.88 -15.37 -10.91
N ILE A 132 -12.57 -14.39 -11.49
CA ILE A 132 -13.07 -14.48 -12.87
C ILE A 132 -11.92 -14.38 -13.88
N LEU A 133 -10.92 -13.56 -13.55
CA LEU A 133 -9.78 -13.30 -14.42
C LEU A 133 -8.79 -14.46 -14.40
N ALA A 134 -8.25 -14.78 -15.57
CA ALA A 134 -7.20 -15.78 -15.70
C ALA A 134 -5.92 -15.35 -14.94
N GLU A 135 -5.12 -16.33 -14.52
CA GLU A 135 -3.86 -16.09 -13.79
C GLU A 135 -2.83 -15.28 -14.60
N ASP A 136 -2.86 -15.41 -15.93
CA ASP A 136 -1.99 -14.69 -16.88
C ASP A 136 -2.61 -13.39 -17.40
N THR A 137 -3.69 -12.91 -16.76
CA THR A 137 -4.33 -11.66 -17.18
C THR A 137 -3.35 -10.50 -16.97
N PRO A 138 -3.04 -9.71 -18.01
CA PRO A 138 -2.11 -8.59 -17.85
C PRO A 138 -2.74 -7.55 -16.93
N HIS A 139 -1.91 -6.91 -16.10
CA HIS A 139 -2.34 -5.89 -15.15
C HIS A 139 -3.15 -4.75 -15.82
N CYS A 140 -2.79 -4.39 -17.06
CA CYS A 140 -3.53 -3.41 -17.85
C CYS A 140 -5.02 -3.76 -18.03
N SER A 141 -5.41 -5.04 -17.98
CA SER A 141 -6.81 -5.45 -18.07
C SER A 141 -7.63 -4.96 -16.88
N ILE A 142 -7.08 -5.00 -15.67
CA ILE A 142 -7.78 -4.53 -14.46
C ILE A 142 -7.95 -3.00 -14.49
N LEU A 143 -6.97 -2.30 -15.09
CA LEU A 143 -7.08 -0.87 -15.38
C LEU A 143 -8.22 -0.60 -16.36
N ARG A 144 -8.28 -1.34 -17.48
CA ARG A 144 -9.37 -1.24 -18.47
C ARG A 144 -10.74 -1.52 -17.84
N LEU A 145 -10.85 -2.55 -17.00
CA LEU A 145 -12.09 -2.85 -16.27
C LEU A 145 -12.52 -1.71 -15.34
N THR A 146 -11.56 -1.08 -14.65
CA THR A 146 -11.85 0.06 -13.77
C THR A 146 -12.32 1.27 -14.57
N GLU A 147 -11.69 1.56 -15.71
CA GLU A 147 -12.11 2.65 -16.59
C GLU A 147 -13.49 2.40 -17.20
N ALA A 148 -13.76 1.18 -17.67
CA ALA A 148 -15.08 0.80 -18.17
C ALA A 148 -16.16 0.96 -17.08
N HIS A 149 -15.86 0.57 -15.85
CA HIS A 149 -16.76 0.77 -14.71
C HIS A 149 -16.96 2.25 -14.36
N ARG A 150 -15.92 3.09 -14.47
CA ARG A 150 -16.04 4.56 -14.30
C ARG A 150 -16.99 5.15 -15.34
N ARG A 151 -16.82 4.81 -16.63
CA ARG A 151 -17.70 5.30 -17.71
C ARG A 151 -19.14 4.84 -17.54
N GLU A 152 -19.35 3.59 -17.18
CA GLU A 152 -20.70 3.07 -16.88
C GLU A 152 -21.35 3.83 -15.72
N ARG A 153 -20.58 4.11 -14.66
CA ARG A 153 -21.04 4.91 -13.53
C ARG A 153 -21.43 6.32 -13.97
N GLN A 154 -20.59 6.98 -14.75
CA GLN A 154 -20.84 8.33 -15.25
C GLN A 154 -22.12 8.36 -16.10
N ARG A 155 -22.28 7.42 -17.04
CA ARG A 155 -23.49 7.29 -17.86
C ARG A 155 -24.76 7.10 -17.04
N ARG A 156 -24.70 6.33 -15.94
CA ARG A 156 -25.85 6.17 -15.02
C ARG A 156 -26.15 7.44 -14.24
N LEU A 157 -25.13 8.15 -13.78
CA LEU A 157 -25.30 9.43 -13.09
C LEU A 157 -25.92 10.49 -14.02
N ASP A 158 -25.46 10.57 -15.27
CA ASP A 158 -26.00 11.50 -16.27
C ASP A 158 -27.46 11.17 -16.64
N ALA A 159 -27.85 9.90 -16.54
CA ALA A 159 -29.24 9.44 -16.68
C ALA A 159 -30.11 9.71 -15.42
N GLY A 160 -29.53 10.28 -14.36
CA GLY A 160 -30.22 10.59 -13.09
C GLY A 160 -30.34 9.42 -12.12
N ASP A 161 -29.61 8.33 -12.34
CA ASP A 161 -29.55 7.21 -11.39
C ASP A 161 -28.49 7.48 -10.31
N GLU A 162 -28.92 8.13 -9.23
CA GLU A 162 -28.06 8.47 -8.09
C GLU A 162 -27.49 7.24 -7.37
N THR A 163 -28.05 6.04 -7.58
CA THR A 163 -27.55 4.80 -6.94
C THR A 163 -26.17 4.39 -7.46
N ALA A 164 -25.73 4.93 -8.59
CA ALA A 164 -24.41 4.68 -9.15
C ALA A 164 -23.29 5.46 -8.41
N ALA A 165 -23.62 6.47 -7.59
CA ALA A 165 -22.63 7.28 -6.89
C ALA A 165 -21.82 6.47 -5.86
N LEU A 166 -20.50 6.67 -5.82
CA LEU A 166 -19.63 6.04 -4.82
C LEU A 166 -19.61 6.84 -3.52
N ASN A 167 -19.92 6.17 -2.40
CA ASN A 167 -19.99 6.78 -1.08
C ASN A 167 -18.76 6.44 -0.23
N PHE A 168 -17.57 6.86 -0.66
CA PHE A 168 -16.33 6.50 0.04
C PHE A 168 -16.10 7.36 1.28
N ASN A 169 -15.90 6.71 2.43
CA ASN A 169 -15.62 7.40 3.67
C ASN A 169 -14.11 7.67 3.81
N LYS A 170 -13.64 8.78 3.25
CA LYS A 170 -12.23 9.20 3.31
C LYS A 170 -11.72 9.35 4.76
N ALA A 171 -12.58 9.67 5.72
CA ALA A 171 -12.19 9.78 7.13
C ALA A 171 -11.85 8.41 7.76
N ALA A 172 -12.34 7.31 7.19
CA ALA A 172 -12.05 5.96 7.68
C ALA A 172 -10.57 5.55 7.48
N LEU A 173 -9.80 6.24 6.64
CA LEU A 173 -8.37 5.98 6.46
C LEU A 173 -7.48 6.51 7.60
N ALA A 174 -7.96 7.45 8.40
CA ALA A 174 -7.20 8.02 9.50
C ALA A 174 -7.06 7.08 10.71
N VAL A 175 -7.77 5.96 10.73
CA VAL A 175 -7.77 5.00 11.84
C VAL A 175 -6.81 3.85 11.54
N GLN A 176 -5.51 4.12 11.62
CA GLN A 176 -4.50 3.07 11.81
C GLN A 176 -4.08 3.08 13.29
N PRO A 177 -4.62 2.20 14.15
CA PRO A 177 -4.12 2.10 15.50
C PRO A 177 -2.75 1.41 15.48
N GLN A 178 -1.68 2.18 15.65
CA GLN A 178 -0.43 1.69 16.26
C GLN A 178 -0.69 1.30 17.73
N ALA A 179 -1.58 0.34 17.97
CA ALA A 179 -1.97 -0.10 19.32
C ALA A 179 -1.06 -1.20 19.89
N HIS A 180 -0.09 -1.70 19.12
CA HIS A 180 0.77 -2.80 19.58
C HIS A 180 1.99 -2.36 20.40
N VAL A 181 2.22 -1.06 20.62
CA VAL A 181 3.40 -0.56 21.38
C VAL A 181 3.03 0.00 22.75
N ARG A 182 1.75 0.29 23.03
CA ARG A 182 1.35 0.99 24.27
C ARG A 182 0.96 0.10 25.44
N GLN A 183 0.60 -1.17 25.23
CA GLN A 183 0.20 -2.05 26.34
C GLN A 183 1.37 -2.60 27.16
N ALA A 184 2.61 -2.58 26.66
CA ALA A 184 3.77 -3.07 27.41
C ALA A 184 4.26 -2.10 28.50
N LEU A 185 3.84 -0.82 28.50
CA LEU A 185 4.38 0.20 29.41
C LEU A 185 3.51 0.47 30.65
N VAL A 186 2.26 -0.01 30.68
CA VAL A 186 1.33 0.26 31.79
C VAL A 186 1.41 -0.78 32.91
N GLN A 187 1.88 -2.01 32.62
CA GLN A 187 2.02 -3.05 33.66
C GLN A 187 3.33 -2.98 34.47
N ALA A 188 4.27 -2.10 34.11
CA ALA A 188 5.51 -1.91 34.85
C ALA A 188 5.42 -0.93 36.04
N GLN A 189 4.27 -0.25 36.23
CA GLN A 189 4.11 0.81 37.25
C GLN A 189 3.43 0.36 38.56
N GLN A 190 3.07 -0.91 38.73
CA GLN A 190 2.52 -1.41 40.00
C GLN A 190 3.50 -2.35 40.69
N ARG A 191 4.62 -1.81 41.16
CA ARG A 191 5.37 -2.42 42.26
C ARG A 191 4.90 -1.79 43.58
N PRO A 192 4.41 -2.56 44.56
CA PRO A 192 4.05 -2.00 45.86
C PRO A 192 5.30 -1.44 46.56
N ARG A 193 5.22 -0.16 46.98
CA ARG A 193 6.22 0.51 47.82
C ARG A 193 6.20 -0.10 49.21
N PHE A 194 7.33 -0.67 49.65
CA PHE A 194 7.54 -0.99 51.07
C PHE A 194 7.88 0.31 51.83
N PRO A 195 7.26 0.57 53.01
CA PRO A 195 7.59 1.74 53.82
C PRO A 195 8.91 1.49 54.57
N ALA A 196 9.83 2.45 54.47
CA ALA A 196 11.04 2.49 55.29
C ALA A 196 10.73 3.17 56.63
N PRO A 197 11.10 2.58 57.79
CA PRO A 197 11.14 3.32 59.04
C PRO A 197 12.59 3.70 59.37
N GLY A 198 12.85 5.01 59.39
CA GLY A 198 14.05 5.59 59.96
C GLY A 198 13.97 5.66 61.49
N GLY A 199 14.92 4.99 62.15
CA GLY A 199 15.67 5.46 63.33
C GLY A 199 14.96 5.63 64.67
N VAL A 200 15.25 4.73 65.63
CA VAL A 200 15.53 5.08 67.03
C VAL A 200 16.60 4.12 67.58
N ILE A 201 17.67 4.67 68.15
CA ILE A 201 18.79 3.97 68.80
C ILE A 201 18.42 3.70 70.26
N ARG A 202 18.59 2.45 70.74
CA ARG A 202 18.88 2.14 72.16
C ARG A 202 19.94 1.03 72.25
N PRO A 203 20.90 1.11 73.19
CA PRO A 203 22.04 0.21 73.25
C PRO A 203 21.77 -0.98 74.20
N GLY A 204 22.32 -2.16 73.87
CA GLY A 204 22.52 -3.23 74.85
C GLY A 204 22.31 -4.65 74.32
N GLY A 205 23.38 -5.45 74.33
CA GLY A 205 23.31 -6.92 74.33
C GLY A 205 23.73 -7.62 73.02
N HIS A 206 24.98 -8.08 72.97
CA HIS A 206 25.41 -9.19 72.10
C HIS A 206 24.79 -10.52 72.57
N PRO A 207 24.99 -11.65 71.87
CA PRO A 207 24.81 -11.94 70.45
C PRO A 207 23.94 -13.22 70.28
N MET A 208 23.47 -13.57 69.08
CA MET A 208 23.49 -14.98 68.64
C MET A 208 23.26 -15.07 67.13
N ALA A 209 24.03 -15.98 66.55
CA ALA A 209 24.12 -16.28 65.13
C ALA A 209 22.93 -17.12 64.64
N GLN A 210 22.49 -16.92 63.40
CA GLN A 210 22.13 -18.07 62.58
C GLN A 210 22.19 -17.81 61.06
N TYR A 211 23.23 -18.39 60.46
CA TYR A 211 23.34 -19.02 59.12
C TYR A 211 22.95 -18.24 57.86
N GLY A 212 23.92 -18.22 56.94
CA GLY A 212 23.85 -17.52 55.67
C GLY A 212 23.06 -18.24 54.59
N VAL A 213 22.53 -17.42 53.68
CA VAL A 213 22.28 -17.80 52.30
C VAL A 213 22.95 -16.73 51.43
N GLN A 214 24.03 -17.14 50.77
CA GLN A 214 24.82 -16.35 49.84
C GLN A 214 23.96 -15.95 48.63
N LYS A 215 23.76 -14.65 48.40
CA LYS A 215 23.38 -14.14 47.08
C LYS A 215 24.66 -13.94 46.26
N ARG A 216 24.76 -14.63 45.12
CA ARG A 216 25.89 -14.48 44.18
C ARG A 216 25.94 -13.04 43.65
N PRO A 217 27.11 -12.39 43.60
CA PRO A 217 27.28 -11.14 42.88
C PRO A 217 27.08 -11.36 41.37
N PHE A 218 26.27 -10.50 40.76
CA PHE A 218 26.13 -10.41 39.31
C PHE A 218 27.44 -9.88 38.70
N MET A 219 28.08 -10.68 37.86
CA MET A 219 29.19 -10.24 37.00
C MET A 219 28.62 -9.70 35.68
N PRO A 220 28.96 -8.46 35.26
CA PRO A 220 28.64 -8.00 33.91
C PRO A 220 29.54 -8.70 32.87
N ALA A 221 28.94 -9.23 31.81
CA ALA A 221 29.66 -9.80 30.67
C ALA A 221 30.38 -8.69 29.87
N PRO A 222 31.57 -8.95 29.31
CA PRO A 222 32.40 -7.95 28.65
C PRO A 222 31.83 -7.52 27.30
N GLY A 223 32.03 -6.24 26.99
CA GLY A 223 31.34 -5.51 25.94
C GLY A 223 31.55 -6.00 24.50
N SER A 224 30.48 -5.87 23.71
CA SER A 224 30.57 -5.72 22.26
C SER A 224 30.29 -4.26 21.93
N VAL A 225 31.34 -3.57 21.50
CA VAL A 225 31.27 -2.21 20.93
C VAL A 225 30.53 -2.34 19.59
N PHE A 226 29.29 -1.88 19.54
CA PHE A 226 28.57 -1.76 18.27
C PHE A 226 29.18 -0.58 17.49
N GLN A 227 30.00 -0.89 16.48
CA GLN A 227 30.49 0.09 15.52
C GLN A 227 29.32 0.53 14.62
N PRO A 228 29.03 1.84 14.46
CA PRO A 228 28.05 2.28 13.47
C PRO A 228 28.61 2.05 12.06
N VAL A 229 27.94 1.18 11.29
CA VAL A 229 28.22 0.97 9.87
C VAL A 229 27.95 2.29 9.14
N LYS A 230 29.00 2.89 8.57
CA LYS A 230 28.90 4.04 7.66
C LYS A 230 28.16 3.57 6.40
N ARG A 231 27.01 4.19 6.11
CA ARG A 231 26.32 4.05 4.81
C ARG A 231 27.23 4.63 3.73
N PRO A 232 27.46 3.95 2.59
CA PRO A 232 28.11 4.57 1.45
C PRO A 232 27.19 5.67 0.91
N ALA A 233 27.72 6.88 0.83
CA ALA A 233 27.10 7.98 0.11
C ALA A 233 27.11 7.62 -1.38
N TYR A 234 25.93 7.52 -2.01
CA TYR A 234 25.85 7.56 -3.47
C TYR A 234 26.19 8.98 -3.89
N GLY A 235 27.47 9.19 -4.20
CA GLY A 235 27.96 10.38 -4.88
C GLY A 235 27.45 10.41 -6.31
N ALA A 236 26.92 11.57 -6.69
CA ALA A 236 26.68 11.95 -8.07
C ALA A 236 27.96 11.79 -8.90
N VAL A 237 27.86 11.08 -10.03
CA VAL A 237 28.81 11.21 -11.14
C VAL A 237 28.00 11.66 -12.34
N LEU A 238 28.01 12.98 -12.53
CA LEU A 238 27.76 13.64 -13.78
C LEU A 238 28.96 13.40 -14.71
N GLY A 239 28.68 13.09 -15.98
CA GLY A 239 29.48 13.59 -17.10
C GLY A 239 30.63 12.71 -17.62
N GLY A 240 30.37 12.08 -18.78
CA GLY A 240 31.14 12.31 -20.00
C GLY A 240 32.38 11.47 -20.26
N PHE A 241 32.31 10.58 -21.26
CA PHE A 241 33.42 10.21 -22.16
C PHE A 241 32.78 9.72 -23.48
N SER A 242 32.68 10.59 -24.49
CA SER A 242 33.60 10.74 -25.64
C SER A 242 33.68 9.51 -26.56
N ARG A 243 33.22 9.74 -27.80
CA ARG A 243 33.35 8.89 -28.98
C ARG A 243 34.79 8.38 -29.17
N SER A 244 34.93 7.13 -29.60
CA SER A 244 36.01 6.74 -30.49
C SER A 244 35.52 5.70 -31.49
N SER A 245 35.68 6.06 -32.76
CA SER A 245 35.46 5.28 -33.96
C SER A 245 36.52 4.19 -34.04
N HIS A 246 36.15 2.94 -34.34
CA HIS A 246 37.09 2.01 -34.94
C HIS A 246 36.37 0.98 -35.80
N ASP A 247 36.70 1.02 -37.09
CA ASP A 247 36.44 0.05 -38.13
C ASP A 247 36.66 -1.40 -37.68
N VAL A 248 35.75 -2.29 -38.09
CA VAL A 248 36.09 -3.67 -38.46
C VAL A 248 35.26 -4.09 -39.67
N ALA A 249 35.97 -4.39 -40.75
CA ALA A 249 35.49 -4.97 -41.98
C ALA A 249 35.18 -6.47 -41.84
N ARG A 250 34.01 -6.91 -42.33
CA ARG A 250 33.84 -7.92 -43.40
C ARG A 250 32.37 -8.19 -43.66
#